data_AF-A0A970JWC2-F1
#
_entry.id   AF-A0A970JWC2-F1
#
_cell.length_a   1.000
_cell.length_b   1.000
_cell.length_c   1.000
_cell.angle_alpha   90.00
_cell.angle_beta   90.00
_cell.angle_gamma   90.00
#
_symmetry.space_group_name_H-M   'P 1'
#
loop_
_entity.id
_entity.type
_entity.pdbx_description
1 polymer ?
#
loop_
_entity_poly.entity_id
_entity_poly.type
_entity_poly.pdbx_seq_one_letter_code
_entity_poly.pdbx_strand_id
1 'polypeptide(L)'
;MKKTDILYLILGMLIVYGFLRIFVVKEPFIKDIEPPSEEKAIIIENEEEPEKNISYITQDQIYDYLENDPAIEVHNEPSINARSAIVMDFETGAVLYQKNAFRKRPMASTTKIMTAIIALENCDLNEDVVISQKAANMGGSSMGIRAGSVVKMNDLLHGMLICSGNDAAVAIAEHIGGSIEGFSELMNKKALEIGAFSTSFSNPHGLDEDDHYTTAYDLAKITRYALKIPEFNDIVKKKEFFF
;
A
#
# COMPACT_ATOMS: atom_id res chain seq x y z
N MET A 1 -37.63 4.38 -39.62
CA MET A 1 -38.01 4.69 -38.22
C MET A 1 -38.57 6.10 -38.19
N LYS A 2 -39.81 6.30 -37.75
CA LYS A 2 -40.42 7.64 -37.69
C LYS A 2 -39.83 8.38 -36.49
N LYS A 3 -39.78 9.72 -36.52
CA LYS A 3 -39.24 10.55 -35.42
C LYS A 3 -39.93 10.25 -34.07
N THR A 4 -41.19 9.83 -34.11
CA THR A 4 -41.96 9.38 -32.94
C THR A 4 -41.42 8.09 -32.33
N ASP A 5 -40.92 7.17 -33.15
CA ASP A 5 -40.43 5.86 -32.69
C ASP A 5 -39.09 6.02 -31.94
N ILE A 6 -38.26 6.97 -32.37
CA ILE A 6 -37.01 7.35 -31.68
C ILE A 6 -37.32 8.00 -30.33
N LEU A 7 -38.37 8.82 -30.25
CA LEU A 7 -38.77 9.48 -29.01
C LEU A 7 -39.24 8.47 -27.97
N TYR A 8 -40.02 7.46 -28.37
CA TYR A 8 -40.45 6.39 -27.44
C TYR A 8 -39.30 5.47 -27.01
N LEU A 9 -38.30 5.26 -27.88
CA LEU A 9 -37.11 4.48 -27.52
C LEU A 9 -36.24 5.24 -26.51
N ILE A 10 -36.07 6.55 -26.68
CA ILE A 10 -35.35 7.42 -25.74
C ILE A 10 -36.11 7.53 -24.40
N LEU A 11 -37.44 7.71 -24.45
CA LEU A 11 -38.26 7.80 -23.24
C LEU A 11 -38.29 6.46 -22.47
N GLY A 12 -38.32 5.33 -23.20
CA GLY A 12 -38.21 3.99 -22.62
C GLY A 12 -36.85 3.74 -21.96
N MET A 13 -35.75 4.18 -22.58
CA MET A 13 -34.41 4.08 -21.99
C MET A 13 -34.26 4.99 -20.75
N LEU A 14 -34.86 6.19 -20.74
CA LEU A 14 -34.82 7.09 -19.60
C LEU A 14 -35.65 6.59 -18.39
N ILE A 15 -36.77 5.92 -18.64
CA ILE A 15 -37.59 5.32 -17.56
C ILE A 15 -36.86 4.11 -16.95
N VAL A 16 -36.23 3.26 -17.77
CA VAL A 16 -35.40 2.14 -17.28
C VAL A 16 -34.18 2.65 -16.51
N TYR A 17 -33.53 3.72 -16.97
CA TYR A 17 -32.42 4.36 -16.27
C TYR A 17 -32.85 5.04 -14.95
N GLY A 18 -34.05 5.63 -14.92
CA GLY A 18 -34.63 6.24 -13.73
C GLY A 18 -35.00 5.22 -12.64
N PHE A 19 -35.54 4.06 -13.01
CA PHE A 19 -35.91 3.02 -12.04
C PHE A 19 -34.70 2.30 -11.43
N LEU A 20 -33.59 2.17 -12.15
CA LEU A 20 -32.32 1.63 -11.62
C LEU A 20 -31.64 2.56 -10.60
N ARG A 21 -32.00 3.86 -10.54
CA ARG A 21 -31.42 4.84 -9.61
C ARG A 21 -32.18 5.01 -8.28
N ILE A 22 -33.39 4.46 -8.13
CA ILE A 22 -34.24 4.75 -6.96
C ILE A 22 -34.01 3.77 -5.78
N PHE A 23 -33.32 2.63 -6.00
CA PHE A 23 -33.01 1.66 -4.94
C PHE A 23 -31.57 1.69 -4.41
N VAL A 24 -30.79 2.72 -4.76
CA VAL A 24 -29.46 2.93 -4.15
C VAL A 24 -29.35 4.39 -3.71
N VAL A 25 -29.85 4.65 -2.50
CA VAL A 25 -29.61 5.87 -1.72
C VAL A 25 -29.01 5.32 -0.41
N LYS A 26 -27.81 5.68 0.05
CA LYS A 26 -27.25 7.03 0.23
C LYS A 26 -25.75 6.91 0.52
N GLU A 27 -24.93 7.69 -0.15
CA GLU A 27 -23.67 8.38 0.27
C GLU A 27 -23.12 9.05 -1.01
N PRO A 28 -22.61 10.29 -0.97
CA PRO A 28 -22.51 11.16 -2.14
C PRO A 28 -21.29 10.81 -3.01
N PHE A 29 -21.53 10.45 -4.27
CA PHE A 29 -20.46 10.28 -5.26
C PHE A 29 -20.31 11.55 -6.09
N ILE A 30 -19.07 12.00 -6.14
CA ILE A 30 -18.51 13.11 -6.92
C ILE A 30 -18.84 12.93 -8.41
N LYS A 31 -19.22 14.02 -9.08
CA LYS A 31 -19.43 14.12 -10.54
C LYS A 31 -18.15 13.77 -11.30
N ASP A 32 -18.31 13.23 -12.51
CA ASP A 32 -17.28 12.91 -13.49
C ASP A 32 -16.08 13.87 -13.48
N ILE A 33 -14.90 13.36 -13.14
CA ILE A 33 -13.61 14.05 -13.26
C ILE A 33 -12.82 13.30 -14.33
N GLU A 34 -12.51 13.98 -15.45
CA GLU A 34 -11.46 13.57 -16.39
C GLU A 34 -10.15 13.27 -15.63
N PRO A 35 -9.27 12.36 -16.09
CA PRO A 35 -8.05 12.04 -15.37
C PRO A 35 -7.27 13.33 -15.06
N PRO A 36 -6.91 13.62 -13.80
CA PRO A 36 -6.26 14.88 -13.48
C PRO A 36 -4.84 14.84 -14.03
N SER A 37 -4.60 15.59 -15.10
CA SER A 37 -3.30 16.16 -15.40
C SER A 37 -2.94 17.12 -14.26
N GLU A 38 -1.84 16.83 -13.57
CA GLU A 38 -1.11 17.70 -12.63
C GLU A 38 -1.89 18.20 -11.38
N GLU A 39 -1.28 17.98 -10.21
CA GLU A 39 -1.48 18.67 -8.91
C GLU A 39 -2.92 18.91 -8.41
N LYS A 40 -3.33 18.19 -7.34
CA LYS A 40 -4.52 18.55 -6.57
C LYS A 40 -4.20 19.64 -5.55
N ALA A 41 -4.70 20.85 -5.79
CA ALA A 41 -4.79 21.94 -4.81
C ALA A 41 -5.91 21.68 -3.79
N ILE A 42 -5.67 22.01 -2.52
CA ILE A 42 -6.70 22.09 -1.47
C ILE A 42 -7.19 23.55 -1.42
N ILE A 43 -8.49 23.77 -1.60
CA ILE A 43 -9.12 25.10 -1.59
C ILE A 43 -9.37 25.50 -0.13
N ILE A 44 -8.78 26.61 0.32
CA ILE A 44 -9.14 27.29 1.57
C ILE A 44 -10.01 28.49 1.18
N GLU A 45 -11.30 28.44 1.47
CA GLU A 45 -12.19 29.59 1.28
C GLU A 45 -11.96 30.59 2.42
N ASN A 46 -11.33 31.72 2.11
CA ASN A 46 -11.43 32.93 2.92
C ASN A 46 -12.56 33.80 2.34
N GLU A 47 -13.49 34.21 3.19
CA GLU A 47 -14.55 35.16 2.87
C GLU A 47 -13.96 36.55 2.61
N GLU A 48 -13.45 36.81 1.40
CA GLU A 48 -13.36 38.14 0.78
C GLU A 48 -12.79 38.00 -0.65
N GLU A 49 -13.69 38.12 -1.65
CA GLU A 49 -13.48 38.19 -3.12
C GLU A 49 -13.04 36.92 -3.89
N PRO A 50 -13.90 36.32 -4.77
CA PRO A 50 -13.77 34.91 -5.16
C PRO A 50 -12.97 34.61 -6.45
N GLU A 51 -12.30 35.56 -7.12
CA GLU A 51 -11.73 35.30 -8.46
C GLU A 51 -10.23 35.57 -8.70
N LYS A 52 -9.43 35.99 -7.71
CA LYS A 52 -7.98 36.14 -7.93
C LYS A 52 -7.15 35.80 -6.70
N ASN A 53 -6.83 34.51 -6.55
CA ASN A 53 -5.52 34.02 -6.08
C ASN A 53 -5.60 32.50 -5.87
N ILE A 54 -5.42 31.74 -6.95
CA ILE A 54 -5.08 30.32 -6.82
C ILE A 54 -3.56 30.26 -6.63
N SER A 55 -3.10 30.15 -5.39
CA SER A 55 -1.70 29.83 -5.10
C SER A 55 -1.54 28.31 -5.03
N TYR A 56 -0.72 27.75 -5.92
CA TYR A 56 -0.29 26.36 -5.83
C TYR A 56 0.63 26.23 -4.61
N ILE A 57 0.25 25.34 -3.69
CA ILE A 57 1.06 25.01 -2.52
C ILE A 57 2.01 23.88 -2.90
N THR A 58 3.32 24.12 -2.75
CA THR A 58 4.36 23.14 -3.07
C THR A 58 4.31 21.95 -2.11
N GLN A 59 4.93 20.84 -2.48
CA GLN A 59 5.08 19.68 -1.60
C GLN A 59 5.65 20.05 -0.22
N ASP A 60 6.59 21.01 -0.17
CA ASP A 60 7.17 21.51 1.07
C ASP A 60 6.16 22.30 1.91
N GLN A 61 5.25 23.04 1.27
CA GLN A 61 4.18 23.76 1.97
C GLN A 61 3.09 22.81 2.49
N ILE A 62 2.84 21.69 1.81
CA ILE A 62 1.99 20.61 2.32
C ILE A 62 2.64 19.96 3.55
N TYR A 63 3.96 19.73 3.50
CA TYR A 63 4.69 19.20 4.66
C TYR A 63 4.68 20.19 5.84
N ASP A 64 4.89 21.48 5.61
CA ASP A 64 4.78 22.51 6.65
C ASP A 64 3.37 22.56 7.25
N TYR A 65 2.32 22.45 6.43
CA TYR A 65 0.93 22.44 6.91
C TYR A 65 0.64 21.21 7.78
N LEU A 66 1.12 20.03 7.39
CA LEU A 66 0.95 18.79 8.16
C LEU A 66 1.86 18.71 9.40
N GLU A 67 3.01 19.39 9.39
CA GLU A 67 3.86 19.56 10.58
C GLU A 67 3.24 20.53 11.60
N ASN A 68 2.42 21.49 11.14
CA ASN A 68 1.78 22.52 11.96
C ASN A 68 0.28 22.29 12.23
N ASP A 69 -0.29 21.15 11.81
CA ASP A 69 -1.59 20.69 12.31
C ASP A 69 -1.48 20.65 13.84
N PRO A 70 -2.37 21.30 14.62
CA PRO A 70 -2.27 21.34 16.08
C PRO A 70 -2.44 19.94 16.67
N ALA A 71 -1.35 19.18 16.63
CA ALA A 71 -1.14 17.99 17.40
C ALA A 71 -1.36 18.39 18.87
N ILE A 72 -2.14 17.57 19.58
CA ILE A 72 -2.30 17.66 21.02
C ILE A 72 -0.91 17.87 21.63
N GLU A 73 -0.71 18.96 22.39
CA GLU A 73 0.60 19.32 22.95
C GLU A 73 1.04 18.19 23.91
N VAL A 74 1.93 17.31 23.42
CA VAL A 74 2.39 16.14 24.18
C VAL A 74 3.51 16.57 25.10
N HIS A 75 3.20 16.85 26.37
CA HIS A 75 4.23 16.96 27.40
C HIS A 75 4.96 15.61 27.55
N ASN A 76 6.28 15.60 27.28
CA ASN A 76 7.20 14.46 27.30
C ASN A 76 7.25 13.61 26.01
N GLU A 77 7.73 14.19 24.91
CA GLU A 77 8.08 13.39 23.73
C GLU A 77 9.09 12.27 24.08
N PRO A 78 8.89 11.05 23.55
CA PRO A 78 9.83 9.96 23.78
C PRO A 78 11.19 10.28 23.14
N SER A 79 12.26 10.14 23.93
CA SER A 79 13.63 10.26 23.39
C SER A 79 13.97 9.03 22.56
N ILE A 80 14.07 9.21 21.24
CA ILE A 80 14.39 8.14 20.28
C ILE A 80 15.53 8.53 19.34
N ASN A 81 16.40 7.57 19.04
CA ASN A 81 17.52 7.73 18.12
C ASN A 81 17.13 7.57 16.64
N ALA A 82 15.91 7.10 16.36
CA ALA A 82 15.43 6.91 14.99
C ALA A 82 15.36 8.24 14.23
N ARG A 83 15.74 8.21 12.95
CA ARG A 83 15.68 9.38 12.05
C ARG A 83 14.25 9.71 11.61
N SER A 84 13.40 8.68 11.48
CA SER A 84 11.96 8.80 11.30
C SER A 84 11.24 7.77 12.16
N ALA A 85 10.07 8.12 12.67
CA ALA A 85 9.23 7.26 13.50
C ALA A 85 7.76 7.66 13.40
N ILE A 86 6.87 6.71 13.68
CA ILE A 86 5.44 6.95 13.82
C ILE A 86 4.84 5.94 14.80
N VAL A 87 3.83 6.36 15.54
CA VAL A 87 2.91 5.49 16.28
C VAL A 87 1.50 5.82 15.80
N MET A 88 0.76 4.80 15.38
CA MET A 88 -0.57 4.92 14.81
C MET A 88 -1.52 3.99 15.56
N ASP A 89 -2.69 4.51 15.94
CA ASP A 89 -3.77 3.69 16.46
C ASP A 89 -4.31 2.75 15.37
N PHE A 90 -4.38 1.46 15.66
CA PHE A 90 -4.75 0.45 14.66
C PHE A 90 -6.21 0.59 14.21
N GLU A 91 -7.13 0.86 15.13
CA GLU A 91 -8.57 0.89 14.82
C GLU A 91 -8.91 2.13 13.98
N THR A 92 -8.56 3.30 14.51
CA THR A 92 -8.93 4.60 13.94
C THR A 92 -7.97 5.06 12.84
N GLY A 93 -6.70 4.64 12.89
CA GLY A 93 -5.64 5.20 12.06
C GLY A 93 -5.12 6.55 12.55
N ALA A 94 -5.53 7.02 13.74
CA ALA A 94 -5.05 8.26 14.32
C ALA A 94 -3.53 8.19 14.59
N VAL A 95 -2.80 9.24 14.22
CA VAL A 95 -1.38 9.36 14.52
C VAL A 95 -1.23 9.83 15.96
N LEU A 96 -0.59 9.00 16.80
CA LEU A 96 -0.39 9.27 18.22
C LEU A 96 0.97 9.93 18.50
N TYR A 97 1.95 9.65 17.65
CA TYR A 97 3.28 10.26 17.66
C TYR A 97 3.90 10.17 16.27
N GLN A 98 4.68 11.18 15.89
CA GLN A 98 5.47 11.13 14.67
C GLN A 98 6.78 11.91 14.80
N LYS A 99 7.79 11.48 14.04
CA LYS A 99 9.06 12.20 13.84
C LYS A 99 9.46 12.01 12.39
N ASN A 100 9.54 13.08 11.60
CA ASN A 100 9.89 13.02 10.18
C ASN A 100 9.12 11.92 9.42
N ALA A 101 7.83 11.71 9.74
CA ALA A 101 7.13 10.48 9.33
C ALA A 101 6.89 10.40 7.82
N PHE A 102 6.87 11.54 7.13
CA PHE A 102 6.68 11.64 5.68
C PHE A 102 7.99 11.74 4.87
N ARG A 103 9.15 11.70 5.53
CA ARG A 103 10.45 11.72 4.81
C ARG A 103 10.72 10.35 4.18
N LYS A 104 11.02 10.34 2.87
CA LYS A 104 11.42 9.14 2.13
C LYS A 104 12.73 8.57 2.67
N ARG A 105 12.77 7.25 2.89
CA ARG A 105 13.94 6.50 3.37
C ARG A 105 13.95 5.07 2.81
N PRO A 106 15.14 4.45 2.70
CA PRO A 106 15.24 3.00 2.60
C PRO A 106 14.59 2.34 3.84
N MET A 107 13.89 1.24 3.64
CA MET A 107 13.17 0.52 4.71
C MET A 107 13.77 -0.84 5.04
N ALA A 108 14.76 -1.28 4.28
CA ALA A 108 15.35 -2.60 4.39
C ALA A 108 14.25 -3.69 4.41
N SER A 109 14.42 -4.74 5.22
CA SER A 109 13.52 -5.91 5.20
C SER A 109 12.07 -5.67 5.62
N THR A 110 11.68 -4.49 6.12
CA THR A 110 10.24 -4.22 6.34
C THR A 110 9.46 -4.19 5.01
N THR A 111 10.15 -4.13 3.86
CA THR A 111 9.60 -4.43 2.53
C THR A 111 8.79 -5.72 2.48
N LYS A 112 9.21 -6.75 3.23
CA LYS A 112 8.57 -8.08 3.22
C LYS A 112 7.14 -8.07 3.76
N ILE A 113 6.70 -7.00 4.42
CA ILE A 113 5.29 -6.81 4.80
C ILE A 113 4.42 -6.71 3.54
N MET A 114 4.86 -5.94 2.54
CA MET A 114 4.14 -5.84 1.25
C MET A 114 4.20 -7.16 0.49
N THR A 115 5.36 -7.84 0.47
CA THR A 115 5.50 -9.17 -0.13
C THR A 115 4.52 -10.17 0.47
N ALA A 116 4.34 -10.16 1.79
CA ALA A 116 3.38 -11.02 2.47
C ALA A 116 1.93 -10.67 2.13
N ILE A 117 1.57 -9.38 2.04
CA ILE A 117 0.23 -8.94 1.60
C ILE A 117 -0.09 -9.53 0.22
N ILE A 118 0.80 -9.32 -0.76
CA ILE A 118 0.57 -9.82 -2.12
C ILE A 118 0.44 -11.34 -2.13
N ALA A 119 1.28 -12.06 -1.40
CA ALA A 119 1.21 -13.52 -1.31
C ALA A 119 -0.10 -14.03 -0.72
N LEU A 120 -0.53 -13.47 0.41
CA LEU A 120 -1.75 -13.88 1.11
C LEU A 120 -3.02 -13.57 0.32
N GLU A 121 -2.99 -12.59 -0.56
CA GLU A 121 -4.15 -12.23 -1.40
C GLU A 121 -4.23 -13.01 -2.73
N ASN A 122 -3.11 -13.55 -3.21
CA ASN A 122 -3.00 -14.06 -4.59
C ASN A 122 -2.57 -15.53 -4.70
N CYS A 123 -2.33 -16.24 -3.60
CA CYS A 123 -1.86 -17.62 -3.62
C CYS A 123 -2.45 -18.45 -2.46
N ASP A 124 -2.73 -19.73 -2.71
CA ASP A 124 -3.14 -20.66 -1.65
C ASP A 124 -1.93 -21.02 -0.78
N LEU A 125 -2.10 -21.03 0.54
CA LEU A 125 -1.02 -21.36 1.48
C LEU A 125 -0.44 -22.78 1.28
N ASN A 126 -1.22 -23.70 0.73
CA ASN A 126 -0.82 -25.07 0.42
C ASN A 126 -0.26 -25.23 -1.00
N GLU A 127 -0.17 -24.15 -1.77
CA GLU A 127 0.39 -24.18 -3.11
C GLU A 127 1.88 -24.54 -3.08
N ASP A 128 2.29 -25.36 -4.03
CA ASP A 128 3.66 -25.81 -4.21
C ASP A 128 4.45 -24.80 -5.05
N VAL A 129 5.51 -24.24 -4.47
CA VAL A 129 6.39 -23.30 -5.14
C VAL A 129 7.71 -24.00 -5.48
N VAL A 130 8.07 -24.00 -6.76
CA VAL A 130 9.34 -24.55 -7.24
C VAL A 130 10.44 -23.51 -7.06
N ILE A 131 11.48 -23.84 -6.31
CA ILE A 131 12.55 -22.90 -5.98
C ILE A 131 13.54 -22.79 -7.14
N SER A 132 13.68 -21.58 -7.69
CA SER A 132 14.64 -21.29 -8.75
C SER A 132 16.08 -21.22 -8.22
N GLN A 133 17.05 -21.28 -9.13
CA GLN A 133 18.45 -21.02 -8.79
C GLN A 133 18.67 -19.57 -8.35
N LYS A 134 17.89 -18.62 -8.88
CA LYS A 134 17.98 -17.19 -8.52
C LYS A 134 17.54 -16.98 -7.07
N ALA A 135 16.41 -17.56 -6.68
CA ALA A 135 15.91 -17.51 -5.32
C ALA A 135 16.88 -18.15 -4.33
N ALA A 136 17.33 -19.38 -4.59
CA ALA A 136 18.23 -20.11 -3.69
C ALA A 136 19.62 -19.45 -3.52
N ASN A 137 20.07 -18.67 -4.51
CA ASN A 137 21.36 -17.96 -4.45
C ASN A 137 21.22 -16.51 -3.96
N MET A 138 20.04 -16.09 -3.48
CA MET A 138 19.84 -14.73 -3.02
C MET A 138 20.69 -14.43 -1.79
N GLY A 139 21.43 -13.32 -1.82
CA GLY A 139 22.30 -12.89 -0.72
C GLY A 139 21.54 -12.28 0.46
N GLY A 140 22.22 -12.13 1.59
CA GLY A 140 21.65 -11.57 2.82
C GLY A 140 21.06 -12.65 3.74
N SER A 141 20.00 -12.29 4.47
CA SER A 141 19.28 -13.24 5.33
C SER A 141 18.54 -14.28 4.48
N SER A 142 18.50 -15.53 4.94
CA SER A 142 18.02 -16.66 4.15
C SER A 142 17.28 -17.67 5.04
N MET A 143 16.22 -18.28 4.49
CA MET A 143 15.52 -19.43 5.04
C MET A 143 16.32 -20.73 4.84
N GLY A 144 17.19 -20.77 3.83
CA GLY A 144 18.06 -21.91 3.51
C GLY A 144 17.46 -22.87 2.48
N ILE A 145 16.58 -22.39 1.62
CA ILE A 145 15.91 -23.20 0.58
C ILE A 145 16.86 -23.56 -0.57
N ARG A 146 16.63 -24.70 -1.22
CA ARG A 146 17.52 -25.24 -2.28
C ARG A 146 16.87 -25.17 -3.64
N ALA A 147 17.65 -24.83 -4.66
CA ALA A 147 17.18 -24.83 -6.06
C ALA A 147 16.63 -26.22 -6.46
N GLY A 148 15.50 -26.23 -7.17
CA GLY A 148 14.80 -27.43 -7.61
C GLY A 148 13.96 -28.12 -6.53
N SER A 149 14.04 -27.68 -5.27
CA SER A 149 13.10 -28.15 -4.24
C SER A 149 11.72 -27.53 -4.45
N VAL A 150 10.71 -28.16 -3.84
CA VAL A 150 9.33 -27.69 -3.80
C VAL A 150 9.03 -27.34 -2.35
N VAL A 151 8.58 -26.12 -2.09
CA VAL A 151 8.27 -25.60 -0.75
C VAL A 151 6.87 -25.03 -0.76
N LYS A 152 6.10 -25.24 0.31
CA LYS A 152 4.76 -24.67 0.44
C LYS A 152 4.81 -23.15 0.58
N MET A 153 3.85 -22.45 -0.01
CA MET A 153 3.70 -20.99 0.16
C MET A 153 3.65 -20.60 1.64
N ASN A 154 2.95 -21.39 2.47
CA ASN A 154 2.94 -21.23 3.92
C ASN A 154 4.34 -21.18 4.53
N ASP A 155 5.21 -22.11 4.17
CA ASP A 155 6.54 -22.24 4.77
C ASP A 155 7.45 -21.10 4.29
N LEU A 156 7.32 -20.70 3.02
CA LEU A 156 8.01 -19.53 2.47
C LEU A 156 7.60 -18.25 3.21
N LEU A 157 6.31 -18.05 3.48
CA LEU A 157 5.82 -16.89 4.25
C LEU A 157 6.38 -16.86 5.67
N HIS A 158 6.43 -18.01 6.34
CA HIS A 158 7.02 -18.13 7.67
C HIS A 158 8.53 -17.86 7.65
N GLY A 159 9.29 -18.49 6.74
CA GLY A 159 10.72 -18.23 6.61
C GLY A 159 11.02 -16.78 6.25
N MET A 160 10.23 -16.18 5.37
CA MET A 160 10.37 -14.78 4.98
C MET A 160 10.14 -13.83 6.17
N LEU A 161 9.09 -14.04 6.98
CA LEU A 161 8.72 -13.10 8.04
C LEU A 161 9.44 -13.35 9.37
N ILE A 162 9.83 -14.59 9.68
CA ILE A 162 10.47 -14.94 10.97
C ILE A 162 11.98 -14.72 10.91
N CYS A 163 12.67 -15.21 9.86
CA CYS A 163 14.12 -15.06 9.72
C CYS A 163 14.54 -14.04 8.66
N SER A 164 13.59 -13.27 8.10
CA SER A 164 13.85 -12.29 7.04
C SER A 164 14.43 -12.91 5.76
N GLY A 165 14.08 -14.17 5.44
CA GLY A 165 14.62 -14.90 4.29
C GLY A 165 14.39 -14.17 2.95
N ASN A 166 15.48 -13.73 2.32
CA ASN A 166 15.46 -13.06 1.00
C ASN A 166 15.21 -14.07 -0.13
N ASP A 167 15.75 -15.28 0.02
CA ASP A 167 15.50 -16.42 -0.85
C ASP A 167 14.00 -16.76 -0.95
N ALA A 168 13.31 -16.80 0.20
CA ALA A 168 11.87 -16.99 0.24
C ALA A 168 11.11 -15.84 -0.43
N ALA A 169 11.50 -14.58 -0.18
CA ALA A 169 10.88 -13.42 -0.81
C ALA A 169 11.02 -13.44 -2.35
N VAL A 170 12.18 -13.85 -2.87
CA VAL A 170 12.40 -13.98 -4.32
C VAL A 170 11.58 -15.14 -4.90
N ALA A 171 11.53 -16.29 -4.22
CA ALA A 171 10.72 -17.43 -4.65
C ALA A 171 9.23 -17.06 -4.74
N ILE A 172 8.71 -16.36 -3.73
CA ILE A 172 7.32 -15.83 -3.73
C ILE A 172 7.11 -14.88 -4.91
N ALA A 173 8.06 -13.97 -5.14
CA ALA A 173 7.96 -12.99 -6.21
C ALA A 173 7.94 -13.63 -7.61
N GLU A 174 8.84 -14.58 -7.87
CA GLU A 174 8.88 -15.31 -9.13
C GLU A 174 7.61 -16.14 -9.36
N HIS A 175 7.09 -16.76 -8.30
CA HIS A 175 5.88 -17.60 -8.39
C HIS A 175 4.63 -16.80 -8.74
N ILE A 176 4.42 -15.65 -8.07
CA ILE A 176 3.20 -14.86 -8.20
C ILE A 176 3.30 -13.84 -9.33
N GLY A 177 4.42 -13.14 -9.42
CA GLY A 177 4.64 -12.07 -10.39
C GLY A 177 5.24 -12.55 -11.71
N GLY A 178 5.62 -13.82 -11.82
CA GLY A 178 6.37 -14.37 -12.95
C GLY A 178 7.83 -13.91 -13.03
N SER A 179 8.16 -12.77 -12.43
CA SER A 179 9.50 -12.24 -12.23
C SER A 179 9.53 -11.28 -11.04
N ILE A 180 10.73 -10.82 -10.65
CA ILE A 180 10.88 -9.79 -9.61
C ILE A 180 10.23 -8.48 -10.07
N GLU A 181 10.40 -8.13 -11.34
CA GLU A 181 9.86 -6.91 -11.94
C GLU A 181 8.33 -6.94 -11.96
N GLY A 182 7.74 -8.05 -12.44
CA GLY A 182 6.29 -8.23 -12.43
C GLY A 182 5.71 -8.24 -11.01
N PHE A 183 6.43 -8.80 -10.04
CA PHE A 183 6.01 -8.73 -8.64
C PHE A 183 6.12 -7.32 -8.06
N SER A 184 7.18 -6.58 -8.38
CA SER A 184 7.32 -5.17 -7.97
C SER A 184 6.20 -4.30 -8.54
N GLU A 185 5.72 -4.56 -9.75
CA GLU A 185 4.52 -3.89 -10.29
C GLU A 185 3.27 -4.15 -9.42
N LEU A 186 3.07 -5.40 -8.98
CA LEU A 186 1.98 -5.74 -8.05
C LEU A 186 2.12 -5.03 -6.70
N MET A 187 3.34 -4.99 -6.15
CA MET A 187 3.63 -4.30 -4.88
C MET A 187 3.33 -2.80 -4.98
N ASN A 188 3.75 -2.14 -6.06
CA ASN A 188 3.50 -0.71 -6.28
C ASN A 188 2.01 -0.43 -6.51
N LYS A 189 1.32 -1.28 -7.27
CA LYS A 189 -0.13 -1.18 -7.44
C LYS A 189 -0.85 -1.27 -6.09
N LYS A 190 -0.49 -2.26 -5.26
CA LYS A 190 -1.07 -2.43 -3.93
C LYS A 190 -0.75 -1.25 -3.00
N ALA A 191 0.45 -0.66 -3.09
CA ALA A 191 0.79 0.54 -2.34
C ALA A 191 -0.17 1.70 -2.66
N LEU A 192 -0.49 1.92 -3.94
CA LEU A 192 -1.47 2.93 -4.36
C LEU A 192 -2.88 2.61 -3.83
N GLU A 193 -3.31 1.34 -3.87
CA GLU A 193 -4.61 0.90 -3.33
C GLU A 193 -4.73 1.15 -1.82
N ILE A 194 -3.66 0.94 -1.06
CA ILE A 194 -3.59 1.23 0.39
C ILE A 194 -3.46 2.75 0.66
N GLY A 195 -3.10 3.52 -0.37
CA GLY A 195 -2.82 4.94 -0.31
C GLY A 195 -1.46 5.28 0.30
N ALA A 196 -0.48 4.39 0.16
CA ALA A 196 0.92 4.60 0.50
C ALA A 196 1.64 5.28 -0.69
N PHE A 197 1.29 6.53 -0.96
CA PHE A 197 1.67 7.24 -2.18
C PHE A 197 3.14 7.70 -2.24
N SER A 198 3.85 7.67 -1.11
CA SER A 198 5.27 8.03 -1.00
C SER A 198 6.16 6.80 -0.89
N THR A 199 5.73 5.68 -1.45
CA THR A 199 6.41 4.38 -1.42
C THR A 199 6.65 3.85 -2.83
N SER A 200 7.81 3.24 -3.05
CA SER A 200 8.21 2.58 -4.29
C SER A 200 8.95 1.28 -3.98
N PHE A 201 8.55 0.20 -4.66
CA PHE A 201 9.15 -1.12 -4.54
C PHE A 201 9.87 -1.51 -5.85
N SER A 202 11.14 -1.91 -5.75
CA SER A 202 11.92 -2.45 -6.87
C SER A 202 12.25 -3.93 -6.69
N ASN A 203 12.14 -4.43 -5.44
CA ASN A 203 12.42 -5.82 -5.09
C ASN A 203 11.55 -6.27 -3.89
N PRO A 204 11.39 -7.59 -3.66
CA PRO A 204 10.50 -8.13 -2.63
C PRO A 204 11.14 -8.26 -1.24
N HIS A 205 12.45 -8.00 -1.11
CA HIS A 205 13.21 -8.36 0.10
C HIS A 205 13.75 -7.17 0.89
N GLY A 206 13.91 -6.01 0.25
CA GLY A 206 14.44 -4.80 0.88
C GLY A 206 15.96 -4.65 0.83
N LEU A 207 16.63 -5.18 -0.19
CA LEU A 207 18.02 -4.77 -0.42
C LEU A 207 18.02 -3.41 -1.12
N ASP A 208 19.08 -2.63 -0.92
CA ASP A 208 19.16 -1.25 -1.38
C ASP A 208 19.14 -1.17 -2.92
N GLU A 209 18.28 -0.31 -3.44
CA GLU A 209 18.15 0.07 -4.85
C GLU A 209 17.66 1.52 -4.88
N ASP A 210 18.07 2.30 -5.88
CA ASP A 210 17.82 3.76 -5.91
C ASP A 210 16.31 4.10 -5.86
N ASP A 211 15.48 3.30 -6.53
CA ASP A 211 14.02 3.47 -6.58
C ASP A 211 13.27 2.65 -5.52
N HIS A 212 13.94 2.27 -4.42
CA HIS A 212 13.36 1.51 -3.30
C HIS A 212 13.27 2.31 -2.02
N TYR A 213 12.08 2.85 -1.72
CA TYR A 213 11.89 3.73 -0.57
C TYR A 213 10.44 3.76 -0.08
N THR A 214 10.25 4.24 1.15
CA THR A 214 8.95 4.47 1.78
C THR A 214 9.09 5.61 2.77
N THR A 215 8.02 5.90 3.50
CA THR A 215 8.01 6.81 4.64
C THR A 215 7.56 6.04 5.89
N ALA A 216 7.82 6.56 7.08
CA ALA A 216 7.32 5.88 8.29
C ALA A 216 5.78 5.82 8.28
N TYR A 217 5.13 6.89 7.80
CA TYR A 217 3.67 6.97 7.66
C TYR A 217 3.12 5.91 6.70
N ASP A 218 3.68 5.80 5.50
CA ASP A 218 3.25 4.81 4.52
C ASP A 218 3.50 3.38 5.00
N LEU A 219 4.65 3.11 5.60
CA LEU A 219 4.95 1.80 6.15
C LEU A 219 3.98 1.42 7.29
N ALA A 220 3.54 2.39 8.10
CA ALA A 220 2.49 2.18 9.09
C ALA A 220 1.13 1.87 8.45
N LYS A 221 0.77 2.55 7.35
CA LYS A 221 -0.45 2.23 6.58
C LYS A 221 -0.42 0.82 6.00
N ILE A 222 0.72 0.43 5.41
CA ILE A 222 0.94 -0.92 4.86
C ILE A 222 0.84 -1.96 5.98
N THR A 223 1.48 -1.72 7.11
CA THR A 223 1.43 -2.63 8.27
C THR A 223 0.02 -2.73 8.85
N ARG A 224 -0.69 -1.61 8.99
CA ARG A 224 -2.08 -1.59 9.45
C ARG A 224 -3.00 -2.36 8.50
N TYR A 225 -2.74 -2.31 7.20
CA TYR A 225 -3.45 -3.14 6.23
C TYR A 225 -3.14 -4.63 6.43
N ALA A 226 -1.86 -5.00 6.52
CA ALA A 226 -1.42 -6.39 6.73
C ALA A 226 -2.02 -6.99 8.01
N LEU A 227 -2.10 -6.22 9.09
CA LEU A 227 -2.69 -6.64 10.37
C LEU A 227 -4.22 -6.87 10.31
N LYS A 228 -4.89 -6.57 9.20
CA LYS A 228 -6.29 -6.99 8.98
C LYS A 228 -6.40 -8.39 8.39
N ILE A 229 -5.30 -8.96 7.89
CA ILE A 229 -5.24 -10.30 7.33
C ILE A 229 -4.95 -11.27 8.49
N PRO A 230 -5.89 -12.17 8.88
CA PRO A 230 -5.71 -13.06 10.02
C PRO A 230 -4.44 -13.92 9.92
N GLU A 231 -4.15 -14.43 8.73
CA GLU A 231 -2.99 -15.26 8.44
C GLU A 231 -1.67 -14.50 8.67
N PHE A 232 -1.61 -13.22 8.29
CA PHE A 232 -0.44 -12.38 8.56
C PHE A 232 -0.19 -12.26 10.07
N ASN A 233 -1.23 -11.97 10.85
CA ASN A 233 -1.15 -11.91 12.31
C ASN A 233 -0.69 -13.22 12.92
N ASP A 234 -1.19 -14.34 12.40
CA ASP A 234 -0.84 -15.68 12.85
C ASP A 234 0.63 -16.00 12.62
N ILE A 235 1.23 -15.50 11.55
CA ILE A 235 2.66 -15.66 11.26
C ILE A 235 3.50 -14.74 12.16
N VAL A 236 3.23 -13.43 12.19
CA VAL A 236 4.12 -12.46 12.86
C VAL A 236 4.10 -12.55 14.39
N LYS A 237 3.10 -13.23 14.99
CA LYS A 237 3.09 -13.52 16.43
C LYS A 237 3.92 -14.74 16.83
N LYS A 238 4.36 -15.57 15.87
CA LYS A 238 5.16 -16.76 16.16
C LYS A 238 6.59 -16.38 16.49
N LYS A 239 7.14 -17.05 17.50
CA LYS A 239 8.55 -16.93 17.88
C LYS A 239 9.45 -17.91 17.15
N GLU A 240 8.88 -19.07 16.79
CA GLU A 240 9.59 -20.19 16.18
C GLU A 240 8.66 -20.86 15.16
N PHE A 241 9.26 -21.42 14.11
CA PHE A 241 8.60 -22.21 13.10
C PHE A 241 9.58 -23.28 12.60
N PHE A 242 9.09 -24.50 12.42
CA PHE A 242 9.90 -25.62 11.97
C PHE A 242 9.43 -26.04 10.59
N PHE A 243 10.36 -26.06 9.64
CA PHE A 243 10.17 -26.44 8.25
C PHE A 243 11.17 -27.55 7.87
#